data_AF-A0A559M4B6-F1
#
_entry.id   AF-A0A559M4B6-F1
#
_cell.length_a   1.000
_cell.length_b   1.000
_cell.length_c   1.000
_cell.angle_alpha   90.00
_cell.angle_beta   90.00
_cell.angle_gamma   90.00
#
_symmetry.space_group_name_H-M   'P 1'
#
loop_
_entity.id
_entity.type
_entity.pdbx_description
1 polymer ?
#
loop_
_entity_poly.entity_id
_entity_poly.type
_entity_poly.pdbx_seq_one_letter_code
_entity_poly.pdbx_strand_id
1 'polypeptide(L)'
;MPELQQNAEAVFYAKNRFVIVPPLFECYEPVRSTPDRLDVTIFLRDFVSPEAVGFLKYLDVVFPPFYDDYLGYDEPAYQDWLQTIDHIGNLANLPMLTLRVSMADIVLEPQYLEEYRTRMSIEKRNTILKVYHRVLKPLSKLRGKGLDRFFVDLILPVAHTPRFQTQIQENPNYCCAMRTTLRLWGERMVMGSEYDSEKLRTGKPEDAQWQMRSFESVYC
;
A
#
# COMPACT_ATOMS: atom_id res chain seq x y z
N MET A 1 29.01 14.75 20.47
CA MET A 1 28.84 13.99 19.21
C MET A 1 27.43 13.41 19.03
N PRO A 2 26.71 12.92 20.06
CA PRO A 2 25.34 12.40 19.91
C PRO A 2 24.33 13.41 19.34
N GLU A 3 24.46 14.69 19.71
CA GLU A 3 23.57 15.76 19.23
C GLU A 3 23.64 15.99 17.72
N LEU A 4 24.83 15.85 17.11
CA LEU A 4 24.99 16.03 15.67
C LEU A 4 24.29 14.92 14.89
N GLN A 5 24.41 13.67 15.37
CA GLN A 5 23.74 12.52 14.78
C GLN A 5 22.22 12.67 14.88
N GLN A 6 21.69 13.00 16.07
CA GLN A 6 20.25 13.18 16.27
C GLN A 6 19.68 14.29 15.38
N ASN A 7 20.40 15.41 15.25
CA ASN A 7 20.00 16.50 14.37
C ASN A 7 20.03 16.08 12.89
N ALA A 8 21.04 15.30 12.48
CA ALA A 8 21.13 14.78 11.13
C ALA A 8 20.00 13.79 10.82
N GLU A 9 19.69 12.87 11.74
CA GLU A 9 18.56 11.94 11.63
C GLU A 9 17.23 12.71 11.53
N ALA A 10 17.01 13.70 12.38
CA ALA A 10 15.81 14.53 12.34
C ALA A 10 15.62 15.22 10.98
N VAL A 11 16.68 15.80 10.43
CA VAL A 11 16.63 16.42 9.10
C VAL A 11 16.41 15.37 8.01
N PHE A 12 17.11 14.24 8.06
CA PHE A 12 16.99 13.17 7.06
C PHE A 12 15.57 12.63 7.01
N TYR A 13 15.01 12.19 8.14
CA TYR A 13 13.68 11.58 8.16
C TYR A 13 12.54 12.59 7.91
N ALA A 14 12.71 13.86 8.34
CA ALA A 14 11.69 14.89 8.14
C ALA A 14 11.67 15.51 6.75
N LYS A 15 12.73 15.32 5.94
CA LYS A 15 12.86 15.91 4.59
C LYS A 15 12.75 14.89 3.47
N ASN A 16 12.90 13.59 3.77
CA ASN A 16 12.82 12.54 2.77
C ASN A 16 11.45 11.84 2.77
N ARG A 17 11.09 11.33 1.59
CA ARG A 17 10.00 10.39 1.41
C ARG A 17 10.58 8.98 1.38
N PHE A 18 10.11 8.13 2.28
CA PHE A 18 10.54 6.73 2.32
C PHE A 18 9.52 5.90 1.56
N VAL A 19 10.00 5.18 0.56
CA VAL A 19 9.20 4.26 -0.23
C VAL A 19 9.76 2.87 0.00
N ILE A 20 9.04 2.06 0.77
CA ILE A 20 9.41 0.68 1.06
C ILE A 20 8.72 -0.19 0.03
N VAL A 21 9.51 -0.69 -0.91
CA VAL A 21 9.10 -1.63 -1.96
C VAL A 21 9.67 -3.00 -1.64
N PRO A 22 8.95 -4.08 -1.99
CA PRO A 22 9.55 -5.40 -1.96
C PRO A 22 10.72 -5.45 -2.96
N PRO A 23 11.61 -6.45 -2.86
CA PRO A 23 12.70 -6.64 -3.82
C PRO A 23 12.20 -6.53 -5.27
N LEU A 24 12.95 -5.84 -6.14
CA LEU A 24 12.46 -5.39 -7.45
C LEU A 24 11.79 -6.48 -8.30
N PHE A 25 12.23 -7.74 -8.22
CA PHE A 25 11.63 -8.86 -8.95
C PHE A 25 10.20 -9.19 -8.45
N GLU A 26 9.92 -9.00 -7.17
CA GLU A 26 8.64 -9.27 -6.52
C GLU A 26 7.60 -8.16 -6.76
N CYS A 27 8.00 -7.00 -7.28
CA CYS A 27 7.06 -5.95 -7.70
C CYS A 27 6.33 -6.30 -9.00
N TYR A 28 6.90 -7.18 -9.84
CA TYR A 28 6.39 -7.48 -11.17
C TYR A 28 5.83 -8.89 -11.29
N GLU A 29 6.28 -9.80 -10.43
CA GLU A 29 5.81 -11.18 -10.37
C GLU A 29 5.06 -11.45 -9.07
N PRO A 30 3.92 -12.15 -9.11
CA PRO A 30 3.18 -12.40 -7.89
C PRO A 30 3.93 -13.34 -6.96
N VAL A 31 4.03 -12.95 -5.70
CA VAL A 31 4.67 -13.78 -4.68
C VAL A 31 3.87 -15.06 -4.45
N ARG A 32 4.60 -16.16 -4.25
CA ARG A 32 4.03 -17.49 -3.99
C ARG A 32 3.76 -17.75 -2.50
N SER A 33 4.41 -17.00 -1.63
CA SER A 33 4.33 -17.18 -0.19
C SER A 33 4.47 -15.83 0.52
N THR A 34 3.94 -15.77 1.73
CA THR A 34 4.21 -14.67 2.67
C THR A 34 5.67 -14.79 3.14
N PRO A 35 6.45 -13.70 3.21
CA PRO A 35 7.76 -13.75 3.87
C PRO A 35 7.61 -13.92 5.38
N ASP A 36 8.70 -14.24 6.09
CA ASP A 36 8.68 -14.31 7.56
C ASP A 36 8.43 -12.94 8.21
N ARG A 37 8.91 -11.87 7.57
CA ARG A 37 8.73 -10.47 7.97
C ARG A 37 8.58 -9.59 6.73
N LEU A 38 7.88 -8.48 6.87
CA LEU A 38 7.72 -7.52 5.78
C LEU A 38 8.87 -6.51 5.81
N ASP A 39 9.31 -6.02 4.65
CA ASP A 39 10.39 -5.01 4.60
C ASP A 39 10.05 -3.74 5.38
N VAL A 40 8.77 -3.36 5.39
CA VAL A 40 8.30 -2.20 6.17
C VAL A 40 8.44 -2.42 7.68
N THR A 41 8.24 -3.64 8.17
CA THR A 41 8.39 -3.94 9.59
C THR A 41 9.86 -3.97 9.99
N ILE A 42 10.71 -4.53 9.13
CA ILE A 42 12.17 -4.50 9.31
C ILE A 42 12.67 -3.04 9.30
N PHE A 43 12.26 -2.23 8.33
CA PHE A 43 12.65 -0.82 8.24
C PHE A 43 12.28 -0.05 9.51
N LEU A 44 11.02 -0.12 9.93
CA LEU A 44 10.51 0.69 11.04
C LEU A 44 10.96 0.21 12.42
N ARG A 45 11.27 -1.08 12.59
CA ARG A 45 11.61 -1.65 13.91
C ARG A 45 13.11 -1.89 14.11
N ASP A 46 13.85 -2.14 13.03
CA ASP A 46 15.24 -2.60 13.12
C ASP A 46 16.23 -1.56 12.56
N PHE A 47 15.83 -0.76 11.56
CA PHE A 47 16.72 0.23 10.93
C PHE A 47 16.51 1.66 11.43
N VAL A 48 15.25 2.08 11.61
CA VAL A 48 14.93 3.43 12.10
C VAL A 48 15.01 3.43 13.63
N SER A 49 15.79 4.34 14.21
CA SER A 49 15.83 4.51 15.66
C SER A 49 14.46 4.93 16.19
N PRO A 50 14.05 4.52 17.42
CA PRO A 50 12.75 4.89 17.98
C PRO A 50 12.49 6.40 17.98
N GLU A 51 13.52 7.21 18.22
CA GLU A 51 13.46 8.67 18.18
C GLU A 51 13.23 9.18 16.75
N ALA A 52 13.84 8.54 15.76
CA ALA A 52 13.72 8.92 14.36
C ALA A 52 12.34 8.63 13.76
N VAL A 53 11.61 7.65 14.28
CA VAL A 53 10.23 7.34 13.85
C VAL A 53 9.32 8.57 14.01
N GLY A 54 9.55 9.38 15.05
CA GLY A 54 8.81 10.63 15.29
C GLY A 54 9.03 11.71 14.24
N PHE A 55 10.13 11.64 13.47
CA PHE A 55 10.45 12.61 12.42
C PHE A 55 9.92 12.21 11.03
N LEU A 56 9.42 10.98 10.86
CA LEU A 56 8.85 10.53 9.60
C LEU A 56 7.63 11.38 9.20
N LYS A 57 7.71 12.00 8.03
CA LYS A 57 6.59 12.77 7.44
C LYS A 57 5.91 12.08 6.27
N TYR A 58 6.62 11.21 5.56
CA TYR A 58 6.10 10.52 4.40
C TYR A 58 6.61 9.08 4.38
N LEU A 59 5.67 8.14 4.40
CA LEU A 59 5.94 6.72 4.30
C LEU A 59 4.99 6.10 3.27
N ASP A 60 5.57 5.55 2.22
CA ASP A 60 4.87 4.75 1.22
C ASP A 60 5.25 3.27 1.44
N VAL A 61 4.25 2.42 1.57
CA VAL A 61 4.42 0.97 1.75
C VAL A 61 3.82 0.29 0.54
N VAL A 62 4.62 -0.48 -0.18
CA VAL A 62 4.17 -1.25 -1.34
C VAL A 62 4.15 -2.72 -0.95
N PHE A 63 3.01 -3.36 -1.19
CA PHE A 63 2.87 -4.80 -1.10
C PHE A 63 3.02 -5.41 -2.50
N PRO A 64 3.69 -6.56 -2.67
CA PRO A 64 3.85 -7.18 -3.97
C PRO A 64 2.50 -7.64 -4.53
N PRO A 65 2.37 -7.88 -5.85
CA PRO A 65 1.32 -8.74 -6.37
C PRO A 65 1.32 -10.12 -5.69
N PHE A 66 0.16 -10.74 -5.54
CA PHE A 66 0.03 -12.07 -4.93
C PHE A 66 -1.06 -12.92 -5.60
N TYR A 67 -0.87 -14.24 -5.58
CA TYR A 67 -1.79 -15.22 -6.17
C TYR A 67 -2.90 -15.68 -5.21
N ASP A 68 -2.60 -15.83 -3.92
CA ASP A 68 -3.50 -16.50 -2.99
C ASP A 68 -3.68 -15.69 -1.69
N ASP A 69 -3.95 -16.36 -0.57
CA ASP A 69 -4.22 -15.75 0.73
C ASP A 69 -2.94 -15.18 1.39
N TYR A 70 -2.28 -14.26 0.70
CA TYR A 70 -1.08 -13.58 1.17
C TYR A 70 -1.29 -12.92 2.54
N LEU A 71 -0.28 -13.01 3.39
CA LEU A 71 -0.29 -12.48 4.74
C LEU A 71 -1.43 -13.10 5.58
N GLY A 72 -1.58 -14.43 5.58
CA GLY A 72 -2.53 -15.18 6.40
C GLY A 72 -2.52 -14.79 7.88
N TYR A 73 -3.62 -15.02 8.60
CA TYR A 73 -3.73 -14.64 10.02
C TYR A 73 -2.70 -15.35 10.92
N ASP A 74 -2.35 -16.59 10.57
CA ASP A 74 -1.38 -17.42 11.30
C ASP A 74 0.07 -17.19 10.81
N GLU A 75 0.28 -16.34 9.80
CA GLU A 75 1.60 -16.06 9.26
C GLU A 75 2.41 -15.16 10.21
N PRO A 76 3.70 -15.45 10.45
CA PRO A 76 4.57 -14.61 11.28
C PRO A 76 4.59 -13.14 10.85
N ALA A 77 4.65 -12.88 9.53
CA ALA A 77 4.65 -11.53 9.00
C ALA A 77 3.35 -10.76 9.31
N TYR A 78 2.21 -11.43 9.42
CA TYR A 78 0.97 -10.74 9.80
C TYR A 78 1.03 -10.29 11.26
N GLN A 79 1.53 -11.14 12.15
CA GLN A 79 1.71 -10.78 13.56
C GLN A 79 2.74 -9.65 13.72
N ASP A 80 3.84 -9.71 12.97
CA ASP A 80 4.84 -8.64 12.95
C ASP A 80 4.26 -7.32 12.39
N TRP A 81 3.39 -7.40 11.39
CA TRP A 81 2.65 -6.24 10.87
C TRP A 81 1.79 -5.59 11.95
N LEU A 82 1.01 -6.38 12.70
CA LEU A 82 0.19 -5.86 13.80
C LEU A 82 1.04 -5.18 14.87
N GLN A 83 2.14 -5.80 15.28
CA GLN A 83 3.06 -5.23 16.26
C GLN A 83 3.71 -3.93 15.76
N THR A 84 4.05 -3.87 14.47
CA THR A 84 4.65 -2.68 13.85
C THR A 84 3.68 -1.51 13.85
N ILE A 85 2.40 -1.75 13.57
CA ILE A 85 1.35 -0.72 13.64
C ILE A 85 1.19 -0.19 15.07
N ASP A 86 1.21 -1.09 16.06
CA ASP A 86 1.15 -0.68 17.46
C ASP A 86 2.40 0.12 17.86
N HIS A 87 3.58 -0.29 17.38
CA HIS A 87 4.86 0.39 17.58
C HIS A 87 4.87 1.81 16.99
N ILE A 88 4.58 1.98 15.69
CA ILE A 88 4.52 3.32 15.08
C ILE A 88 3.42 4.17 15.69
N GLY A 89 2.31 3.56 16.09
CA GLY A 89 1.22 4.28 16.74
C GLY A 89 1.65 4.95 18.05
N ASN A 90 2.70 4.45 18.71
CA ASN A 90 3.20 5.01 19.97
C ASN A 90 4.38 5.98 19.80
N LEU A 91 5.07 5.94 18.66
CA LEU A 91 6.32 6.68 18.45
C LEU A 91 6.23 7.75 17.36
N ALA A 92 5.44 7.52 16.31
CA ALA A 92 5.35 8.42 15.18
C ALA A 92 4.56 9.70 15.54
N ASN A 93 4.95 10.82 14.93
CA ASN A 93 4.13 12.03 14.93
C ASN A 93 3.01 11.88 13.89
N LEU A 94 1.96 11.13 14.24
CA LEU A 94 0.90 10.72 13.32
C LEU A 94 0.16 11.89 12.61
N PRO A 95 -0.11 13.05 13.25
CA PRO A 95 -0.69 14.20 12.55
C PRO A 95 0.21 14.73 11.42
N MET A 96 1.54 14.63 11.61
CA MET A 96 2.53 15.05 10.63
C MET A 96 2.87 13.99 9.59
N LEU A 97 2.54 12.72 9.87
CA LEU A 97 2.79 11.59 8.97
C LEU A 97 1.74 11.54 7.85
N THR A 98 2.21 11.43 6.62
CA THR A 98 1.45 10.98 5.46
C THR A 98 1.80 9.52 5.20
N LEU A 99 0.81 8.64 5.36
CA LEU A 99 0.96 7.21 5.09
C LEU A 99 0.27 6.86 3.77
N ARG A 100 0.98 6.17 2.88
CA ARG A 100 0.41 5.59 1.67
C ARG A 100 0.62 4.08 1.66
N VAL A 101 -0.44 3.33 1.37
CA VAL A 101 -0.34 1.89 1.12
C VAL A 101 -0.70 1.60 -0.32
N SER A 102 0.17 0.89 -1.02
CA SER A 102 -0.01 0.49 -2.40
C SER A 102 0.02 -1.02 -2.53
N MET A 103 -0.85 -1.56 -3.37
CA MET A 103 -0.74 -2.94 -3.85
C MET A 103 -0.13 -2.85 -5.24
N ALA A 104 1.05 -3.44 -5.43
CA ALA A 104 1.69 -3.45 -6.74
C ALA A 104 0.86 -4.29 -7.72
N ASP A 105 0.85 -3.86 -8.98
CA ASP A 105 0.24 -4.64 -10.05
C ASP A 105 1.25 -5.50 -10.77
N ILE A 106 0.74 -6.60 -11.29
CA ILE A 106 1.41 -7.50 -12.18
C ILE A 106 1.68 -6.77 -13.51
N VAL A 107 2.95 -6.50 -13.82
CA VAL A 107 3.40 -6.11 -15.17
C VAL A 107 4.07 -7.33 -15.78
N LEU A 108 3.28 -8.35 -16.12
CA LEU A 108 3.80 -9.56 -16.73
C LEU A 108 3.87 -9.42 -18.24
N GLU A 109 4.85 -10.11 -18.83
CA GLU A 109 4.77 -10.50 -20.24
C GLU A 109 3.47 -11.29 -20.50
N PRO A 110 2.84 -11.15 -21.68
CA PRO A 110 1.52 -11.73 -21.96
C PRO A 110 1.36 -13.22 -21.59
N GLN A 111 2.43 -14.02 -21.69
CA GLN A 111 2.39 -15.45 -21.38
C GLN A 111 2.06 -15.79 -19.91
N TYR A 112 2.31 -14.89 -18.95
CA TYR A 112 1.99 -15.15 -17.54
C TYR A 112 0.68 -14.48 -17.08
N LEU A 113 0.13 -13.57 -17.91
CA LEU A 113 -1.19 -12.98 -17.73
C LEU A 113 -2.32 -13.99 -18.06
N GLU A 114 -2.07 -14.87 -19.02
CA GLU A 114 -3.09 -15.72 -19.67
C GLU A 114 -3.77 -16.75 -18.76
N GLU A 115 -3.15 -17.16 -17.65
CA GLU A 115 -3.73 -18.20 -16.78
C GLU A 115 -4.45 -17.66 -15.53
N TYR A 116 -3.94 -16.58 -14.92
CA TYR A 116 -4.34 -16.22 -13.56
C TYR A 116 -5.47 -15.18 -13.48
N ARG A 117 -5.40 -14.10 -14.27
CA ARG A 117 -6.38 -13.00 -14.18
C ARG A 117 -7.37 -12.93 -15.32
N THR A 118 -7.06 -13.51 -16.48
CA THR A 118 -8.03 -13.65 -17.58
C THR A 118 -9.23 -14.51 -17.17
N ARG A 119 -9.02 -15.50 -16.30
CA ARG A 119 -10.05 -16.43 -15.77
C ARG A 119 -10.25 -16.31 -14.26
N MET A 120 -10.29 -15.08 -13.74
CA MET A 120 -10.50 -14.86 -12.30
C MET A 120 -11.90 -15.30 -11.86
N SER A 121 -11.97 -16.27 -10.94
CA SER A 121 -13.22 -16.66 -10.29
C SER A 121 -13.66 -15.63 -9.24
N ILE A 122 -14.95 -15.65 -8.88
CA ILE A 122 -15.49 -14.82 -7.79
C ILE A 122 -14.76 -15.11 -6.47
N GLU A 123 -14.41 -16.37 -6.22
CA GLU A 123 -13.69 -16.79 -5.02
C GLU A 123 -12.29 -16.16 -4.96
N LYS A 124 -11.50 -16.26 -6.04
CA LYS A 124 -10.17 -15.63 -6.12
C LYS A 124 -10.24 -14.11 -5.93
N ARG A 125 -11.22 -13.46 -6.58
CA ARG A 125 -11.48 -12.03 -6.38
C ARG A 125 -11.73 -11.72 -4.90
N ASN A 126 -12.56 -12.51 -4.24
CA ASN A 126 -12.89 -12.31 -2.83
C ASN A 126 -11.67 -12.59 -1.92
N THR A 127 -10.80 -13.53 -2.27
CA THR A 127 -9.53 -13.76 -1.56
C THR A 127 -8.64 -12.53 -1.63
N ILE A 128 -8.46 -11.92 -2.80
CA ILE A 128 -7.66 -10.69 -2.93
C ILE A 128 -8.25 -9.55 -2.08
N LEU A 129 -9.57 -9.37 -2.11
CA LEU A 129 -10.22 -8.34 -1.27
C LEU A 129 -10.09 -8.62 0.23
N LYS A 130 -10.06 -9.90 0.66
CA LYS A 130 -9.77 -10.27 2.05
C LYS A 130 -8.36 -9.89 2.45
N VAL A 131 -7.36 -10.10 1.57
CA VAL A 131 -5.98 -9.67 1.82
C VAL A 131 -5.90 -8.15 1.95
N TYR A 132 -6.54 -7.39 1.05
CA TYR A 132 -6.61 -5.92 1.17
C TYR A 132 -7.18 -5.49 2.52
N HIS A 133 -8.31 -6.08 2.92
CA HIS A 133 -8.91 -5.79 4.21
C HIS A 133 -7.98 -6.18 5.37
N ARG A 134 -7.29 -7.33 5.30
CA ARG A 134 -6.39 -7.81 6.34
C ARG A 134 -5.18 -6.91 6.53
N VAL A 135 -4.60 -6.40 5.44
CA VAL A 135 -3.48 -5.44 5.45
C VAL A 135 -3.94 -4.08 6.00
N LEU A 136 -5.07 -3.57 5.50
CA LEU A 136 -5.52 -2.20 5.76
C LEU A 136 -6.22 -2.02 7.10
N LYS A 137 -7.13 -2.92 7.49
CA LYS A 137 -7.96 -2.74 8.69
C LYS A 137 -7.17 -2.45 9.96
N PRO A 138 -6.03 -3.12 10.24
CA PRO A 138 -5.23 -2.81 11.42
C PRO A 138 -4.74 -1.35 11.49
N LEU A 139 -4.54 -0.68 10.35
CA LEU A 139 -4.11 0.72 10.28
C LEU A 139 -5.15 1.69 10.85
N SER A 140 -6.43 1.29 10.96
CA SER A 140 -7.47 2.11 11.61
C SER A 140 -7.11 2.48 13.05
N LYS A 141 -6.27 1.69 13.73
CA LYS A 141 -5.71 2.03 15.04
C LYS A 141 -4.93 3.34 15.04
N LEU A 142 -4.25 3.67 13.94
CA LEU A 142 -3.44 4.89 13.82
C LEU A 142 -4.31 6.15 13.74
N ARG A 143 -5.47 6.05 13.10
CA ARG A 143 -6.47 7.13 13.08
C ARG A 143 -6.90 7.49 14.51
N GLY A 144 -7.19 6.49 15.34
CA GLY A 144 -7.54 6.71 16.76
C GLY A 144 -6.44 7.39 17.58
N LYS A 145 -5.21 7.41 17.06
CA LYS A 145 -4.04 8.08 17.67
C LYS A 145 -3.63 9.37 16.94
N GLY A 146 -4.43 9.85 15.97
CA GLY A 146 -4.23 11.14 15.31
C GLY A 146 -3.57 11.09 13.93
N LEU A 147 -3.60 9.95 13.23
CA LEU A 147 -3.24 9.93 11.80
C LEU A 147 -4.27 10.73 11.00
N ASP A 148 -3.82 11.77 10.29
CA ASP A 148 -4.70 12.68 9.53
C ASP A 148 -4.64 12.44 8.01
N ARG A 149 -3.53 11.87 7.52
CA ARG A 149 -3.26 11.73 6.08
C ARG A 149 -2.94 10.28 5.74
N PHE A 150 -3.91 9.62 5.12
CA PHE A 150 -3.80 8.26 4.66
C PHE A 150 -4.29 8.15 3.21
N PHE A 151 -3.50 7.48 2.39
CA PHE A 151 -3.82 7.23 0.99
C PHE A 151 -3.69 5.75 0.69
N VAL A 152 -4.50 5.26 -0.24
CA VAL A 152 -4.38 3.88 -0.72
C VAL A 152 -4.37 3.84 -2.23
N ASP A 153 -3.56 2.96 -2.81
CA ASP A 153 -3.67 2.57 -4.21
C ASP A 153 -3.85 1.07 -4.29
N LEU A 154 -5.05 0.66 -4.72
CA LEU A 154 -5.45 -0.73 -4.78
C LEU A 154 -5.70 -1.10 -6.23
N ILE A 155 -5.19 -2.27 -6.61
CA ILE A 155 -5.42 -2.81 -7.94
C ILE A 155 -6.80 -3.46 -8.00
N LEU A 156 -7.53 -3.18 -9.07
CA LEU A 156 -8.77 -3.87 -9.38
C LEU A 156 -8.47 -5.34 -9.71
N PRO A 157 -8.91 -6.32 -8.89
CA PRO A 157 -8.54 -7.72 -9.11
C PRO A 157 -8.94 -8.23 -10.51
N VAL A 158 -10.08 -7.73 -11.01
CA VAL A 158 -10.69 -8.14 -12.28
C VAL A 158 -10.19 -7.35 -13.50
N ALA A 159 -9.24 -6.43 -13.33
CA ALA A 159 -8.78 -5.50 -14.38
C ALA A 159 -8.40 -6.20 -15.69
N HIS A 160 -7.85 -7.42 -15.59
CA HIS A 160 -7.32 -8.18 -16.72
C HIS A 160 -8.29 -9.27 -17.23
N THR A 161 -9.53 -9.32 -16.73
CA THR A 161 -10.54 -10.27 -17.24
C THR A 161 -11.11 -9.78 -18.58
N PRO A 162 -11.41 -10.68 -19.54
CA PRO A 162 -12.02 -10.29 -20.82
C PRO A 162 -13.31 -9.48 -20.64
N ARG A 163 -14.16 -9.88 -19.68
CA ARG A 163 -15.38 -9.15 -19.36
C ARG A 163 -15.11 -7.71 -18.93
N PHE A 164 -14.12 -7.48 -18.07
CA PHE A 164 -13.78 -6.14 -17.64
C PHE A 164 -13.21 -5.31 -18.79
N GLN A 165 -12.38 -5.92 -19.65
CA GLN A 165 -11.84 -5.28 -20.84
C GLN A 165 -12.94 -4.85 -21.82
N THR A 166 -13.95 -5.69 -22.05
CA THR A 166 -15.14 -5.30 -22.84
C THR A 166 -15.87 -4.10 -22.22
N GLN A 167 -16.03 -4.07 -20.88
CA GLN A 167 -16.67 -2.93 -20.20
C GLN A 167 -15.87 -1.63 -20.33
N ILE A 168 -14.54 -1.70 -20.31
CA ILE A 168 -13.68 -0.52 -20.57
C ILE A 168 -13.87 -0.02 -22.00
N GLN A 169 -13.94 -0.94 -22.98
CA GLN A 169 -14.15 -0.56 -24.39
C GLN A 169 -15.51 0.12 -24.60
N GLU A 170 -16.56 -0.37 -23.92
CA GLU A 170 -17.91 0.22 -23.96
C GLU A 170 -18.00 1.54 -23.19
N ASN A 171 -17.25 1.68 -22.11
CA ASN A 171 -17.22 2.87 -21.26
C ASN A 171 -15.78 3.14 -20.79
N PRO A 172 -15.04 4.04 -21.47
CA PRO A 172 -13.65 4.35 -21.11
C PRO A 172 -13.47 4.84 -19.67
N ASN A 173 -14.49 5.46 -19.08
CA ASN A 173 -14.45 5.95 -17.69
C ASN A 173 -14.71 4.86 -16.65
N TYR A 174 -15.12 3.66 -17.06
CA TYR A 174 -15.47 2.56 -16.15
C TYR A 174 -14.31 2.16 -15.25
N CYS A 175 -13.10 2.04 -15.83
CA CYS A 175 -11.90 1.71 -15.06
C CYS A 175 -11.62 2.77 -13.99
N CYS A 176 -11.59 4.05 -14.38
CA CYS A 176 -11.26 5.13 -13.46
C CYS A 176 -12.34 5.26 -12.34
N ALA A 177 -13.62 5.02 -12.64
CA ALA A 177 -14.70 4.98 -11.65
C ALA A 177 -14.56 3.82 -10.65
N MET A 178 -14.22 2.63 -11.14
CA MET A 178 -13.99 1.45 -10.30
C MET A 178 -12.75 1.61 -9.41
N ARG A 179 -11.65 2.15 -9.94
CA ARG A 179 -10.44 2.48 -9.15
C ARG A 179 -10.76 3.50 -8.06
N THR A 180 -11.52 4.55 -8.39
CA THR A 180 -11.98 5.55 -7.42
C THR A 180 -12.80 4.91 -6.31
N THR A 181 -13.73 4.01 -6.65
CA THR A 181 -14.56 3.29 -5.68
C THR A 181 -13.71 2.43 -4.75
N LEU A 182 -12.76 1.66 -5.30
CA LEU A 182 -11.88 0.79 -4.52
C LEU A 182 -10.95 1.59 -3.60
N ARG A 183 -10.40 2.69 -4.09
CA ARG A 183 -9.61 3.64 -3.28
C ARG A 183 -10.43 4.18 -2.11
N LEU A 184 -11.61 4.73 -2.38
CA LEU A 184 -12.48 5.29 -1.33
C LEU A 184 -12.87 4.22 -0.30
N TRP A 185 -13.13 2.99 -0.73
CA TRP A 185 -13.39 1.87 0.17
C TRP A 185 -12.19 1.62 1.12
N GLY A 186 -10.97 1.55 0.58
CA GLY A 186 -9.77 1.30 1.39
C GLY A 186 -9.43 2.47 2.33
N GLU A 187 -9.53 3.71 1.85
CA GLU A 187 -9.31 4.91 2.67
C GLU A 187 -10.31 5.00 3.82
N ARG A 188 -11.60 4.80 3.53
CA ARG A 188 -12.67 4.87 4.56
C ARG A 188 -12.61 3.70 5.55
N MET A 189 -12.08 2.56 5.15
CA MET A 189 -11.83 1.44 6.08
C MET A 189 -10.85 1.83 7.18
N VAL A 190 -9.83 2.63 6.85
CA VAL A 190 -8.79 3.07 7.79
C VAL A 190 -9.21 4.36 8.51
N MET A 191 -9.70 5.34 7.76
CA MET A 191 -9.90 6.71 8.22
C MET A 191 -11.35 7.05 8.60
N GLY A 192 -12.30 6.14 8.40
CA GLY A 192 -13.73 6.39 8.64
C GLY A 192 -14.48 6.92 7.41
N SER A 193 -15.81 6.85 7.46
CA SER A 193 -16.70 7.15 6.33
C SER A 193 -16.67 8.60 5.85
N GLU A 194 -16.35 9.52 6.75
CA GLU A 194 -16.26 10.96 6.50
C GLU A 194 -14.95 11.39 5.84
N TYR A 195 -13.96 10.50 5.81
CA TYR A 195 -12.68 10.77 5.19
C TYR A 195 -12.81 10.90 3.67
N ASP A 196 -12.16 11.93 3.15
CA ASP A 196 -12.12 12.23 1.72
C ASP A 196 -10.75 12.84 1.39
N SER A 197 -9.86 12.01 0.85
CA SER A 197 -8.52 12.42 0.44
C SER A 197 -8.54 13.46 -0.67
N GLU A 198 -9.62 13.59 -1.46
CA GLU A 198 -9.74 14.60 -2.50
C GLU A 198 -9.79 16.02 -1.92
N LYS A 199 -10.38 16.19 -0.74
CA LYS A 199 -10.44 17.50 -0.05
C LYS A 199 -9.09 17.96 0.47
N LEU A 200 -8.16 17.02 0.69
CA LEU A 200 -6.79 17.29 1.13
C LEU A 200 -5.85 17.66 -0.03
N ARG A 201 -6.34 17.62 -1.29
CA ARG A 201 -5.52 17.80 -2.50
C ARG A 201 -5.01 19.21 -2.78
N THR A 202 -5.22 20.19 -1.90
CA THR A 202 -4.46 21.46 -1.97
C THR A 202 -2.95 21.27 -1.76
N GLY A 203 -2.50 20.05 -1.45
CA GLY A 203 -1.12 19.60 -1.61
C GLY A 203 -1.06 18.10 -1.92
N LYS A 204 -1.52 17.69 -3.12
CA LYS A 204 -1.44 16.29 -3.58
C LYS A 204 -0.05 15.72 -3.22
N PRO A 205 0.04 14.59 -2.49
CA PRO A 205 1.28 13.85 -2.48
C PRO A 205 1.57 13.44 -3.91
N GLU A 206 2.77 13.80 -4.41
CA GLU A 206 3.26 13.43 -5.74
C GLU A 206 2.90 11.97 -6.06
N ASP A 207 2.67 11.69 -7.35
CA ASP A 207 2.42 10.34 -7.84
C ASP A 207 3.40 9.35 -7.19
N ALA A 208 2.94 8.12 -6.95
CA ALA A 208 3.76 7.19 -6.20
C ALA A 208 5.08 6.99 -6.95
N GLN A 209 6.20 7.34 -6.32
CA GLN A 209 7.49 7.37 -7.03
C GLN A 209 7.87 5.98 -7.57
N TRP A 210 7.34 4.92 -6.95
CA TRP A 210 7.50 3.54 -7.44
C TRP A 210 6.73 3.27 -8.75
N GLN A 211 5.65 4.01 -9.04
CA GLN A 211 4.86 3.88 -10.26
C GLN A 211 5.52 4.54 -11.48
N MET A 212 6.44 5.51 -11.28
CA MET A 212 7.11 6.21 -12.38
C MET A 212 8.07 5.32 -13.18
N ARG A 213 8.42 4.11 -12.70
CA ARG A 213 9.28 3.15 -13.41
C ARG A 213 8.54 1.97 -14.02
N SER A 214 7.37 1.62 -13.48
CA SER A 214 6.45 0.68 -14.10
C SER A 214 5.70 1.45 -15.19
N PHE A 215 6.22 1.37 -16.42
CA PHE A 215 5.64 1.74 -17.71
C PHE A 215 4.26 2.41 -17.65
N GLU A 216 4.16 3.59 -18.29
CA GLU A 216 2.93 4.21 -18.80
C GLU A 216 1.74 3.29 -18.56
N SER A 217 0.96 3.57 -17.51
CA SER A 217 -0.32 2.89 -17.35
C SER A 217 -1.20 3.33 -18.50
N VAL A 218 -1.03 2.66 -19.64
CA VAL A 218 -2.09 2.42 -20.60
C VAL A 218 -3.27 1.99 -19.72
N TYR A 219 -4.41 2.67 -19.86
CA TYR A 219 -5.64 2.57 -19.04
C TYR A 219 -5.78 3.68 -17.97
N CYS A 220 -6.34 4.81 -18.44
CA CYS A 220 -6.48 6.16 -17.87
C CYS A 220 -5.21 7.02 -18.13
#